data_AF-A0A3M1X8Z1-F1
#
_entry.id   AF-A0A3M1X8Z1-F1
#
_cell.length_a   1.000
_cell.length_b   1.000
_cell.length_c   1.000
_cell.angle_alpha   90.00
_cell.angle_beta   90.00
_cell.angle_gamma   90.00
#
_symmetry.space_group_name_H-M   'P 1'
#
loop_
_entity.id
_entity.type
_entity.pdbx_description
1 polymer ?
#
loop_
_entity_poly.entity_id
_entity_poly.type
_entity_poly.pdbx_seq_one_letter_code
_entity_poly.pdbx_strand_id
1 'polypeptide(L)' 'MENVPANFRPDLSNEEFVSGFTDPADERIEVGVLFVGAGPASLAGAIRLAQLVAERPELQ' A
#
# COMPACT_ATOMS: atom_id res chain seq x y z
N MET A 1 25.93 4.25 -22.25
CA MET A 1 24.97 5.12 -21.56
C MET A 1 23.96 4.20 -20.90
N GLU A 2 23.97 4.13 -19.58
CA GLU A 2 23.18 3.16 -18.82
C GLU A 2 21.76 3.71 -18.63
N ASN A 3 20.78 3.11 -19.33
CA ASN A 3 19.38 3.53 -19.29
C ASN A 3 18.70 2.94 -18.05
N VAL A 4 18.98 3.52 -16.88
CA VAL A 4 18.28 3.16 -15.64
C VAL A 4 16.92 3.87 -15.63
N PRO A 5 15.77 3.16 -15.61
CA PRO A 5 14.44 3.80 -15.66
C PRO A 5 14.22 4.85 -14.57
N ALA A 6 14.86 4.69 -13.41
CA ALA A 6 14.80 5.65 -12.31
C ALA A 6 15.32 7.05 -12.68
N ASN A 7 16.21 7.16 -13.68
CA ASN A 7 16.79 8.44 -14.13
C ASN A 7 15.85 9.24 -15.05
N PHE A 8 14.74 8.65 -15.48
CA PHE A 8 13.76 9.26 -16.39
C PHE A 8 12.39 9.42 -15.72
N ARG A 9 12.37 9.57 -14.39
CA ARG A 9 11.11 9.82 -13.67
C ARG A 9 10.55 11.20 -14.05
N PRO A 10 9.29 11.30 -14.46
CA PRO A 10 8.62 12.58 -14.61
C PRO A 10 8.53 13.30 -13.26
N ASP A 11 8.49 14.63 -13.30
CA ASP A 11 8.31 15.47 -12.12
C ASP A 11 6.84 15.40 -11.68
N LEU A 12 6.52 14.36 -10.93
CA LEU A 12 5.18 14.09 -10.40
C LEU A 12 5.17 14.39 -8.91
N SER A 13 4.20 15.21 -8.48
CA SER A 13 3.95 15.45 -7.07
C SER A 13 2.94 14.41 -6.55
N ASN A 14 3.10 13.99 -5.30
CA ASN A 14 2.20 13.00 -4.70
C ASN A 14 0.76 13.52 -4.61
N GLU A 15 0.62 14.83 -4.40
CA GLU A 15 -0.66 15.53 -4.29
C GLU A 15 -1.50 15.44 -5.56
N GLU A 16 -0.89 15.15 -6.73
CA GLU A 16 -1.60 14.92 -7.98
C GLU A 16 -2.36 13.58 -7.99
N PHE A 17 -1.87 12.56 -7.27
CA PHE A 17 -2.40 11.19 -7.31
C PHE A 17 -3.04 10.72 -6.01
N VAL A 18 -2.71 11.37 -4.89
CA VAL A 18 -3.23 11.02 -3.57
C VAL A 18 -4.32 12.01 -3.19
N SER A 19 -5.57 11.60 -3.36
CA SER A 19 -6.72 12.34 -2.85
C SER A 19 -7.07 11.88 -1.42
N GLY A 20 -7.83 12.72 -0.71
CA GLY A 20 -8.51 12.28 0.51
C GLY A 20 -9.64 11.28 0.21
N PHE A 21 -10.37 10.92 1.26
CA PHE A 21 -11.55 10.05 1.14
C PHE A 21 -12.67 10.70 0.34
N THR A 22 -13.13 10.03 -0.70
CA THR A 22 -14.25 10.48 -1.55
C THR A 22 -15.60 9.88 -1.13
N ASP A 23 -15.59 8.70 -0.52
CA ASP A 23 -16.81 7.96 -0.20
C ASP A 23 -17.46 8.46 1.10
N PRO A 24 -18.79 8.31 1.28
CA PRO A 24 -19.48 8.57 2.54
C PRO A 24 -18.85 7.84 3.73
N ALA A 25 -18.92 8.41 4.94
CA ALA A 25 -18.26 7.86 6.12
C ALA A 25 -18.77 6.45 6.49
N ASP A 26 -20.05 6.18 6.23
CA ASP A 26 -20.72 4.89 6.46
C ASP A 26 -20.36 3.81 5.44
N GLU A 27 -19.71 4.17 4.33
CA GLU A 27 -19.20 3.23 3.32
C GLU A 27 -17.70 2.92 3.50
N ARG A 28 -17.02 3.60 4.44
CA ARG A 28 -15.59 3.41 4.69
C ARG A 28 -15.34 2.26 5.66
N ILE A 29 -14.26 1.53 5.42
CA ILE A 29 -13.74 0.52 6.34
C ILE A 29 -12.43 1.03 6.97
N GLU A 30 -12.36 1.00 8.30
CA GLU A 30 -11.15 1.35 9.02
C GLU A 30 -10.22 0.13 9.11
N VAL A 31 -9.09 0.21 8.42
CA VAL A 31 -8.06 -0.83 8.40
C VAL A 31 -6.67 -0.20 8.48
N GLY A 32 -5.73 -0.88 9.16
CA GLY A 32 -4.33 -0.44 9.19
C GLY A 32 -3.61 -0.61 7.84
N VAL A 33 -3.89 -1.73 7.14
CA VAL A 33 -3.34 -2.02 5.81
C VAL A 33 -4.40 -2.75 4.98
N LEU A 34 -4.59 -2.33 3.72
CA LEU A 34 -5.45 -3.00 2.73
C LEU A 34 -4.60 -3.57 1.59
N PHE A 35 -4.78 -4.85 1.28
CA PHE A 35 -4.21 -5.48 0.09
C PHE A 35 -5.28 -5.55 -1.00
N VAL A 36 -5.02 -4.92 -2.15
CA VAL A 36 -5.95 -4.93 -3.30
C VAL A 36 -5.57 -6.07 -4.25
N GLY A 37 -6.56 -6.88 -4.62
CA GLY A 37 -6.39 -8.05 -5.49
C GLY A 37 -5.94 -9.32 -4.74
N ALA A 38 -6.40 -10.48 -5.20
CA ALA A 38 -6.12 -11.79 -4.59
C ALA A 38 -5.04 -12.58 -5.37
N GLY A 39 -4.10 -11.87 -5.99
CA GLY A 39 -3.00 -12.48 -6.73
C GLY A 39 -1.90 -13.01 -5.80
N PRO A 40 -0.94 -13.81 -6.32
CA PRO A 40 0.14 -14.37 -5.52
C PRO A 40 0.95 -13.33 -4.75
N ALA A 41 1.21 -12.17 -5.36
CA ALA A 41 1.96 -11.09 -4.72
C ALA A 41 1.20 -10.49 -3.52
N SER A 42 -0.07 -10.15 -3.69
CA SER A 42 -0.90 -9.58 -2.62
C SER A 42 -1.08 -10.57 -1.46
N LEU A 43 -1.35 -11.84 -1.76
CA LEU A 43 -1.50 -12.87 -0.73
C LEU A 43 -0.18 -13.15 0.00
N ALA A 44 0.94 -13.25 -0.71
CA ALA A 44 2.25 -13.41 -0.08
C ALA A 44 2.60 -12.21 0.83
N GLY A 45 2.30 -10.99 0.38
CA GLY A 45 2.45 -9.77 1.17
C GLY A 45 1.59 -9.79 2.44
N ALA A 46 0.31 -10.15 2.33
CA ALA A 46 -0.61 -10.23 3.46
C ALA A 46 -0.16 -11.29 4.49
N ILE A 47 0.24 -12.48 4.02
CA ILE A 47 0.76 -13.56 4.90
C ILE A 47 2.03 -13.10 5.61
N ARG A 48 2.97 -12.49 4.87
CA ARG A 48 4.25 -12.05 5.47
C ARG A 48 4.04 -10.93 6.48
N LEU A 49 3.15 -9.97 6.19
CA LEU A 49 2.81 -8.92 7.14
C LEU A 49 2.21 -9.51 8.42
N ALA A 50 1.27 -10.46 8.29
CA ALA A 50 0.67 -11.11 9.46
C ALA A 50 1.73 -11.81 10.34
N GLN A 51 2.71 -12.49 9.74
CA GLN A 51 3.83 -13.10 10.46
C GLN A 51 4.69 -12.06 11.20
N LEU A 52 5.02 -10.94 10.54
CA LEU A 52 5.82 -9.87 11.14
C LEU A 52 5.09 -9.19 12.30
N VAL A 53 3.77 -8.98 12.20
CA VAL A 53 2.96 -8.43 13.28
C VAL A 53 2.90 -9.38 14.46
N ALA A 54 2.81 -10.70 14.23
CA ALA A 54 2.82 -11.70 15.29
C ALA A 54 4.14 -11.70 16.10
N GLU A 55 5.26 -11.29 15.50
CA GLU A 55 6.55 -11.13 16.20
C GLU A 55 6.63 -9.83 17.03
N ARG A 56 5.66 -8.92 16.87
CA ARG A 56 5.63 -7.56 17.44
C ARG A 56 4.28 -7.29 18.13
N PRO A 57 3.97 -7.95 19.25
CA PRO A 57 2.67 -7.85 19.93
C PRO A 57 2.34 -6.43 20.39
N GLU A 58 3.31 -5.53 20.54
CA GLU A 58 3.09 -4.12 20.85
C GLU A 58 2.44 -3.32 19.71
N LEU A 59 2.37 -3.88 18.51
CA LEU A 59 1.72 -3.27 17.34
C LEU A 59 0.27 -3.75 17.13
N GLN A 60 -0.24 -4.62 18.01
CA GLN A 60 -1.63 -5.11 18.00
C GLN A 60 -2.48 -4.29 18.98
#